data_AF-A0A972XQ41-F1
#
_entry.id   AF-A0A972XQ41-F1
#
_cell.length_a   1.000
_cell.length_b   1.000
_cell.length_c   1.000
_cell.angle_alpha   90.00
_cell.angle_beta   90.00
_cell.angle_gamma   90.00
#
_symmetry.space_group_name_H-M   'P 1'
#
loop_
_entity.id
_entity.type
_entity.pdbx_description
1 polymer ?
#
loop_
_entity_poly.entity_id
_entity_poly.type
_entity_poly.pdbx_seq_one_letter_code
_entity_poly.pdbx_strand_id
1 'polypeptide(L)'
;MKTLLRIISLVLFVASAASAQDAMEYQKPPQAIADLLLAKPTPSIRIDSKAEWMLLSERNSYPTVEELGQPENRIAGLRLNPNNFSQSRQLFINSLSLKNLKT
;
A
#
# COMPACT_ATOMS: atom_id res chain seq x y z
N MET A 1 -27.32 27.22 -44.02
CA MET A 1 -27.03 27.53 -42.59
C MET A 1 -27.51 26.45 -41.63
N LYS A 2 -28.80 26.07 -41.67
CA LYS A 2 -29.37 25.05 -40.75
C LYS A 2 -28.75 23.64 -40.91
N THR A 3 -28.39 23.26 -42.13
CA THR A 3 -27.68 22.00 -42.43
C THR A 3 -26.26 21.97 -41.87
N LEU A 4 -25.54 23.09 -41.97
CA LEU A 4 -24.21 23.24 -41.38
C LEU A 4 -24.25 23.14 -39.84
N LEU A 5 -25.25 23.76 -39.21
CA LEU A 5 -25.45 23.70 -37.76
C LEU A 5 -25.72 22.26 -37.27
N ARG A 6 -26.51 21.48 -38.03
CA ARG A 6 -26.79 20.06 -37.73
C ARG A 6 -25.54 19.19 -37.84
N ILE A 7 -24.71 19.41 -38.85
CA ILE A 7 -23.45 18.67 -39.01
C ILE A 7 -22.49 18.98 -37.86
N ILE A 8 -22.37 20.25 -37.47
CA ILE A 8 -21.55 20.67 -36.33
C ILE A 8 -22.04 20.02 -35.03
N SER A 9 -23.35 20.03 -34.78
CA SER A 9 -23.94 19.39 -33.60
C SER A 9 -23.68 17.88 -33.54
N LEU A 10 -23.72 17.20 -34.69
CA LEU A 10 -23.46 15.76 -34.76
C LEU A 10 -21.98 15.46 -34.48
N VAL A 11 -21.06 16.27 -34.99
CA VAL A 11 -19.62 16.14 -34.74
C VAL A 11 -19.30 16.37 -33.25
N LEU A 12 -19.89 17.38 -32.61
CA LEU A 12 -19.71 17.61 -31.17
C LEU A 12 -20.22 16.46 -30.31
N PHE A 13 -21.35 15.85 -30.68
CA PHE A 13 -21.91 14.70 -29.96
C PHE A 13 -20.97 13.49 -30.03
N VAL A 14 -20.41 13.20 -31.20
CA VAL A 14 -19.45 12.10 -31.37
C VAL A 14 -18.14 12.38 -30.61
N ALA A 15 -17.67 13.62 -30.58
CA ALA A 15 -16.46 13.99 -29.83
C ALA A 15 -16.60 13.83 -28.30
N SER A 16 -17.81 14.03 -27.74
CA SER A 16 -18.06 13.83 -26.31
C SER A 16 -18.03 12.36 -25.85
N ALA A 17 -18.07 11.41 -26.78
CA ALA A 17 -17.99 9.98 -26.48
C ALA A 17 -16.54 9.45 -26.44
N ALA A 18 -15.53 10.28 -26.72
CA ALA A 18 -14.13 9.88 -26.65
C ALA A 18 -13.68 9.72 -25.19
N SER A 19 -13.34 8.50 -24.79
CA SER A 19 -12.71 8.21 -23.50
C SER A 19 -11.21 8.53 -23.56
N ALA A 20 -10.86 9.79 -23.33
CA ALA A 20 -9.48 10.25 -23.15
C ALA A 20 -9.04 10.27 -21.66
N GLN A 21 -9.77 9.56 -20.80
CA GLN A 21 -9.43 9.46 -19.38
C GLN A 21 -8.31 8.43 -19.24
N ASP A 22 -7.14 8.88 -18.80
CA ASP A 22 -6.07 7.97 -18.39
C ASP A 22 -6.59 6.98 -17.35
N ALA A 23 -6.03 5.77 -17.35
CA ALA A 23 -6.41 4.72 -16.42
C ALA A 23 -6.27 5.24 -14.97
N MET A 24 -7.41 5.49 -14.33
CA MET A 24 -7.51 5.91 -12.92
C MET A 24 -7.20 4.76 -11.94
N GLU A 25 -6.80 3.61 -12.45
CA GLU A 25 -6.51 2.42 -11.65
C GLU A 25 -5.09 2.48 -11.08
N TYR A 26 -4.91 1.84 -9.91
CA TYR A 26 -3.61 1.77 -9.24
C TYR A 26 -2.58 1.09 -10.14
N GLN A 27 -1.57 1.86 -10.56
CA GLN A 27 -0.50 1.34 -11.41
C GLN A 27 0.53 0.60 -10.56
N LYS A 28 0.82 -0.64 -10.95
CA LYS A 28 1.92 -1.42 -10.37
C LYS A 28 3.19 -1.23 -11.20
N PRO A 29 4.37 -1.12 -10.56
CA PRO A 29 5.62 -1.09 -11.29
C PRO A 29 5.87 -2.44 -12.00
N PRO A 30 6.82 -2.50 -12.94
CA PRO A 30 7.25 -3.77 -13.54
C PRO A 30 7.59 -4.81 -12.47
N GLN A 31 7.27 -6.08 -12.73
CA GLN A 31 7.32 -7.14 -11.73
C GLN A 31 8.68 -7.25 -11.03
N ALA A 32 9.79 -7.16 -11.77
CA ALA A 32 11.13 -7.23 -11.19
C ALA A 32 11.41 -6.13 -10.14
N ILE A 33 10.87 -4.93 -10.33
CA ILE A 33 10.99 -3.82 -9.37
C ILE A 33 10.05 -4.06 -8.18
N ALA A 34 8.83 -4.52 -8.45
CA ALA A 34 7.88 -4.86 -7.40
C ALA A 34 8.44 -5.94 -6.47
N ASP A 35 9.02 -7.00 -7.01
CA ASP A 35 9.60 -8.10 -6.26
C ASP A 35 10.78 -7.65 -5.40
N LEU A 36 11.64 -6.79 -5.95
CA LEU A 36 12.79 -6.25 -5.22
C LEU A 36 12.36 -5.38 -4.03
N LEU A 37 11.34 -4.54 -4.21
CA LEU A 37 10.86 -3.64 -3.15
C LEU A 37 10.00 -4.38 -2.10
N LEU A 38 9.18 -5.33 -2.53
CA LEU A 38 8.26 -6.07 -1.66
C LEU A 38 8.90 -7.31 -1.02
N ALA A 39 10.17 -7.59 -1.33
CA ALA A 39 10.93 -8.65 -0.67
C ALA A 39 10.89 -8.46 0.86
N LYS A 40 10.53 -9.55 1.56
CA LYS A 40 10.52 -9.54 3.03
C LYS A 40 11.94 -9.32 3.55
N PRO A 41 12.14 -8.40 4.50
CA PRO A 41 13.43 -8.21 5.14
C PRO A 41 13.76 -9.43 6.01
N THR A 42 15.04 -9.63 6.29
CA THR A 42 15.48 -10.69 7.21
C THR A 42 14.82 -10.49 8.58
N PRO A 43 14.20 -11.55 9.15
CA PRO A 43 13.56 -11.46 10.46
C PRO A 43 14.58 -11.14 11.54
N SER A 44 14.16 -10.42 12.58
CA SER A 44 14.99 -10.24 13.77
C SER A 44 14.96 -11.52 14.61
N ILE A 45 16.13 -11.98 15.03
CA ILE A 45 16.28 -13.22 15.79
C ILE A 45 16.67 -12.87 17.23
N ARG A 46 15.98 -13.49 18.19
CA ARG A 46 16.38 -13.51 19.61
C ARG A 46 16.43 -14.94 20.11
N ILE A 47 17.49 -15.27 20.84
CA ILE A 47 17.69 -16.59 21.43
C ILE A 47 17.68 -16.41 22.95
N ASP A 48 17.09 -17.36 23.67
CA ASP A 48 17.10 -17.36 25.13
C ASP A 48 18.48 -17.70 25.71
N SER A 49 18.69 -17.46 27.01
CA SER A 49 19.99 -17.68 27.65
C SER A 49 20.43 -19.15 27.66
N LYS A 50 19.49 -20.09 27.54
CA LYS A 50 19.75 -21.54 27.52
C LYS A 50 19.90 -22.10 26.09
N ALA A 51 19.76 -21.27 25.06
CA ALA A 51 19.76 -21.67 23.66
C ALA A 51 18.76 -22.81 23.32
N GLU A 52 17.59 -22.78 23.95
CA GLU A 52 16.49 -23.74 23.73
C GLU A 52 15.47 -23.19 22.74
N TRP A 53 15.26 -21.88 22.74
CA TRP A 53 14.21 -21.23 21.98
C TRP A 53 14.75 -20.07 21.17
N MET A 54 14.30 -20.01 19.91
CA MET A 54 14.56 -18.92 18.99
C MET A 54 13.26 -18.21 18.66
N LEU A 55 13.19 -16.93 18.97
CA LEU A 55 12.13 -16.03 18.52
C LEU A 55 12.54 -15.39 17.19
N LEU A 56 11.74 -15.61 16.16
CA LEU A 56 11.81 -14.88 14.90
C LEU A 56 10.68 -13.85 14.89
N SER A 57 11.04 -12.59 14.66
CA SER A 57 10.07 -11.50 14.47
C SER A 57 10.19 -10.94 13.06
N GLU A 58 9.12 -11.05 12.29
CA GLU A 58 9.03 -10.51 10.93
C GLU A 58 8.35 -9.14 10.93
N ARG A 59 8.80 -8.30 10.01
CA ARG A 59 8.17 -7.01 9.70
C ARG A 59 8.03 -6.87 8.20
N ASN A 60 7.03 -6.12 7.77
CA ASN A 60 6.91 -5.73 6.37
C ASN A 60 7.73 -4.45 6.12
N SER A 61 8.37 -4.38 4.94
CA SER A 61 9.09 -3.18 4.52
C SER A 61 8.14 -2.04 4.16
N TYR A 62 6.94 -2.38 3.67
CA TYR A 62 5.93 -1.44 3.25
C TYR A 62 4.56 -1.81 3.85
N PRO A 63 3.79 -0.82 4.33
CA PRO A 63 2.39 -1.03 4.70
C PRO A 63 1.55 -1.35 3.45
N THR A 64 0.40 -1.99 3.65
CA THR A 64 -0.50 -2.30 2.54
C THR A 64 -1.22 -1.05 2.04
N VAL A 65 -1.81 -1.11 0.85
CA VAL A 65 -2.57 0.01 0.28
C VAL A 65 -3.77 0.35 1.18
N GLU A 66 -4.40 -0.67 1.76
CA GLU A 66 -5.53 -0.55 2.68
C GLU A 66 -5.14 0.15 3.98
N GLU A 67 -3.94 -0.11 4.50
CA GLU A 67 -3.39 0.56 5.69
C GLU A 67 -3.02 2.02 5.38
N LEU A 68 -2.46 2.28 4.19
CA LEU A 68 -2.16 3.64 3.75
C LEU A 68 -3.42 4.49 3.55
N GLY A 69 -4.50 3.87 3.08
CA GLY A 69 -5.81 4.50 2.86
C GLY A 69 -6.64 4.73 4.12
N GLN A 70 -6.19 4.27 5.29
CA GLN A 70 -6.89 4.53 6.56
C GLN A 70 -6.95 6.04 6.87
N PRO A 71 -8.03 6.52 7.52
CA PRO A 71 -8.14 7.91 7.93
C PRO A 71 -7.06 8.28 8.96
N GLU A 72 -6.52 9.50 8.88
CA GLU A 72 -5.49 10.02 9.78
C GLU A 72 -5.85 11.43 10.28
N ASN A 73 -5.75 11.64 11.59
CA ASN A 73 -5.77 12.97 12.19
C ASN A 73 -4.38 13.58 12.11
N ARG A 74 -4.27 14.79 11.54
CA ARG A 74 -3.01 15.53 11.40
C ARG A 74 -2.97 16.68 12.39
N ILE A 75 -2.35 16.48 13.55
CA ILE A 75 -2.37 17.44 14.67
C ILE A 75 -0.93 17.73 15.08
N ALA A 76 -0.54 19.01 15.06
CA ALA A 76 0.80 19.45 15.47
C ALA A 76 1.96 18.68 14.77
N GLY A 77 1.76 18.31 13.50
CA GLY A 77 2.74 17.54 12.72
C GLY A 77 2.71 16.01 12.96
N LEU A 78 1.90 15.52 13.90
CA LEU A 78 1.69 14.10 14.12
C LEU A 78 0.59 13.56 13.22
N ARG A 79 0.71 12.31 12.79
CA ARG A 79 -0.32 11.55 12.09
C ARG A 79 -0.85 10.47 13.03
N LEU A 80 -2.09 10.64 13.49
CA LEU A 80 -2.70 9.78 14.49
C LEU A 80 -3.87 9.00 13.89
N ASN A 81 -3.99 7.74 14.26
CA ASN A 81 -5.12 6.92 13.87
C ASN A 81 -6.32 7.33 14.75
N PRO A 82 -7.45 7.74 14.16
CA PRO A 82 -8.60 8.23 14.92
C PRO A 82 -9.25 7.16 15.81
N ASN A 83 -9.04 5.87 15.52
CA ASN A 83 -9.67 4.77 16.26
C ASN A 83 -8.93 4.43 17.55
N ASN A 84 -7.61 4.64 17.61
CA ASN A 84 -6.78 4.21 18.74
C ASN A 84 -5.75 5.25 19.22
N PHE A 85 -5.74 6.45 18.62
CA PHE A 85 -4.87 7.58 18.95
C PHE A 85 -3.36 7.28 18.89
N SER A 86 -2.96 6.18 18.24
CA SER A 86 -1.55 5.83 18.01
C SER A 86 -1.01 6.47 16.73
N GLN A 87 0.31 6.46 16.53
CA GLN A 87 0.93 6.95 15.29
C GLN A 87 0.55 6.06 14.10
N SER A 88 -0.06 6.63 13.05
CA SER A 88 -0.57 5.90 11.88
C SER A 88 0.50 5.29 10.97
N ARG A 89 1.76 5.67 11.13
CA ARG A 89 2.88 5.28 10.24
C ARG A 89 4.05 4.68 11.03
N GLN A 90 3.74 3.97 12.12
CA GLN A 90 4.75 3.29 12.93
C GLN A 90 5.17 1.96 12.29
N LEU A 91 6.39 1.52 12.57
CA LEU A 91 6.85 0.18 12.22
C LEU A 91 6.24 -0.85 13.18
N PHE A 92 5.61 -1.89 12.62
CA PHE A 92 5.02 -2.98 13.37
C PHE A 92 5.74 -4.30 13.10
N ILE A 93 5.67 -5.19 14.09
CA ILE A 93 6.00 -6.61 13.89
C ILE A 93 4.71 -7.29 13.41
N ASN A 94 4.77 -7.89 12.23
CA ASN A 94 3.60 -8.51 11.60
C ASN A 94 3.47 -9.99 11.94
N SER A 95 4.58 -10.67 12.26
CA SER A 95 4.58 -12.08 12.64
C SER A 95 5.61 -12.37 13.72
N LEU A 96 5.23 -13.24 14.64
CA LEU A 96 6.08 -13.79 15.68
C LEU A 96 6.00 -15.31 15.57
N SER A 97 7.16 -15.95 15.42
CA SER A 97 7.26 -17.41 15.45
C SER A 97 8.35 -17.85 16.40
N LEU A 98 8.09 -18.94 17.13
CA LEU A 98 9.04 -19.53 18.05
C LEU A 98 9.52 -20.86 17.48
N LYS A 99 10.84 -21.06 17.44
CA LYS A 99 11.47 -22.31 17.02
C LYS A 99 12.21 -22.93 18.20
N ASN A 100 11.92 -24.20 18.48
CA ASN A 100 12.72 -24.98 19.41
C ASN A 100 14.05 -25.35 18.72
N LEU A 101 15.17 -25.17 19.42
CA LEU A 101 16.51 -25.46 18.91
C LEU A 101 17.05 -26.82 19.38
N LYS A 102 16.41 -27.45 20.35
CA LYS A 102 16.83 -28.74 20.92
C LYS A 102 16.18 -29.95 20.25
N THR A 103 15.02 -29.75 19.64
CA THR A 103 14.28 -30.77 18.86
C THR A 103 14.62 -30.65 17.38
#